data_AF-A1CMK2-F1
#
_entry.id   AF-A1CMK2-F1
#
_cell.length_a   1.000
_cell.length_b   1.000
_cell.length_c   1.000
_cell.angle_alpha   90.00
_cell.angle_beta   90.00
_cell.angle_gamma   90.00
#
_symmetry.space_group_name_H-M   'P 1'
#
loop_
_entity.id
_entity.type
_entity.pdbx_description
1 polymer ?
#
loop_
_entity_poly.entity_id
_entity_poly.type
_entity_poly.pdbx_seq_one_letter_code
_entity_poly.pdbx_strand_id
1 'polypeptide(L)'
;MPSRKPKPQKSWSMHPSLHDDVARLLATENLSFSFHTVDDDRDCTEDYDTNIMGRFICRNRACSSKGWGSKKIAITIRMYPGEKYNARVYHQRCKDCNWLSRPILDASYADRVAYRIKKWQGIQMETPYFSGESKGPHNRDLCEGCRHGHCEMRDMAWFSRMRI
;
A
#
# COMPACT_ATOMS: atom_id res chain seq x y z
N MET A 1 -10.86 35.63 17.60
CA MET A 1 -11.40 34.77 16.52
C MET A 1 -11.21 33.31 16.92
N PRO A 2 -12.23 32.44 16.86
CA PRO A 2 -12.03 31.04 17.18
C PRO A 2 -11.22 30.36 16.07
N SER A 3 -10.05 29.82 16.43
CA SER A 3 -9.19 29.10 15.50
C SER A 3 -9.90 27.84 15.01
N ARG A 4 -10.08 27.71 13.69
CA ARG A 4 -10.55 26.45 13.09
C ARG A 4 -9.52 25.38 13.42
N LYS A 5 -9.88 24.42 14.27
CA LYS A 5 -9.06 23.22 14.50
C LYS A 5 -8.73 22.60 13.13
N PRO A 6 -7.45 22.35 12.80
CA PRO A 6 -7.10 21.71 11.53
C PRO A 6 -7.83 20.37 11.43
N LYS A 7 -8.47 20.10 10.27
CA LYS A 7 -9.04 18.78 10.02
C LYS A 7 -7.92 17.74 10.15
N PRO A 8 -8.16 16.60 10.81
CA PRO A 8 -7.17 15.55 10.92
C PRO A 8 -6.72 15.12 9.51
N GLN A 9 -5.41 15.09 9.28
CA GLN A 9 -4.86 14.59 8.03
C GLN A 9 -5.13 13.09 7.93
N LYS A 10 -5.69 12.66 6.79
CA LYS A 10 -5.98 11.24 6.53
C LYS A 10 -4.66 10.45 6.47
N SER A 11 -4.60 9.33 7.18
CA SER A 11 -3.43 8.46 7.32
C SER A 11 -3.15 7.56 6.11
N TRP A 12 -4.03 7.58 5.11
CA TRP A 12 -3.88 6.87 3.84
C TRP A 12 -4.54 7.64 2.69
N SER A 13 -4.24 7.21 1.47
CA SER A 13 -4.88 7.71 0.25
C SER A 13 -5.11 6.58 -0.75
N MET A 14 -6.12 6.75 -1.60
CA MET A 14 -6.33 5.93 -2.78
C MET A 14 -5.74 6.60 -4.03
N HIS A 15 -5.46 5.83 -5.08
CA HIS A 15 -4.80 6.31 -6.29
C HIS A 15 -5.57 5.92 -7.57
N PRO A 16 -6.77 6.49 -7.83
CA PRO A 16 -7.55 6.20 -9.04
C PRO A 16 -6.79 6.51 -10.34
N SER A 17 -5.90 7.50 -10.31
CA SER A 17 -5.07 7.88 -11.47
C SER A 17 -4.04 6.81 -11.89
N LEU A 18 -3.82 5.78 -11.07
CA LEU A 18 -2.95 4.64 -11.38
C LEU A 18 -3.78 3.42 -11.84
N HIS A 19 -5.08 3.59 -12.06
CA HIS A 19 -5.95 2.50 -12.50
C HIS A 19 -5.53 1.94 -13.87
N ASP A 20 -5.16 2.80 -14.82
CA ASP A 20 -4.80 2.38 -16.17
C ASP A 20 -3.56 1.47 -16.18
N ASP A 21 -2.61 1.69 -15.27
CA ASP A 21 -1.45 0.81 -15.08
C ASP A 21 -1.87 -0.58 -14.61
N VAL A 22 -2.79 -0.66 -13.65
CA VAL A 22 -3.34 -1.93 -13.15
C VAL A 22 -4.17 -2.61 -14.23
N ALA A 23 -5.05 -1.86 -14.91
CA ALA A 23 -5.94 -2.39 -15.94
C ALA A 23 -5.16 -3.03 -17.09
N ARG A 24 -4.06 -2.39 -17.53
CA ARG A 24 -3.15 -2.95 -18.53
C ARG A 24 -2.54 -4.29 -18.09
N LEU A 25 -2.18 -4.45 -16.82
CA LEU A 25 -1.65 -5.71 -16.28
C LEU A 25 -2.73 -6.80 -16.12
N LEU A 26 -3.98 -6.41 -15.86
CA LEU A 26 -5.12 -7.34 -15.77
C LEU A 26 -5.57 -7.83 -17.15
N ALA A 27 -5.53 -6.96 -18.15
CA ALA A 27 -5.90 -7.27 -19.52
C ALA A 27 -5.06 -8.40 -20.13
N THR A 28 -3.84 -8.66 -19.65
CA THR A 28 -3.01 -9.79 -20.10
C THR A 28 -3.66 -11.15 -19.82
N GLU A 29 -4.60 -11.21 -18.89
CA GLU A 29 -5.33 -12.42 -18.51
C GLU A 29 -6.83 -12.32 -18.85
N ASN A 30 -7.21 -11.39 -19.73
CA ASN A 30 -8.60 -11.07 -20.06
C ASN A 30 -9.46 -10.64 -18.85
N LEU A 31 -8.83 -10.09 -17.79
CA LEU A 31 -9.56 -9.53 -16.66
C LEU A 31 -9.87 -8.06 -16.89
N SER A 32 -11.13 -7.68 -16.68
CA SER A 32 -11.59 -6.29 -16.73
C SER A 32 -12.12 -5.91 -15.35
N PHE A 33 -11.52 -4.90 -14.73
CA PHE A 33 -11.94 -4.40 -13.43
C PHE A 33 -12.08 -2.88 -13.50
N SER A 34 -12.94 -2.30 -12.68
CA SER A 34 -13.08 -0.85 -12.52
C SER A 34 -12.61 -0.38 -11.14
N PHE A 35 -12.14 0.87 -11.07
CA PHE A 35 -11.71 1.45 -9.79
C PHE A 35 -12.91 1.89 -8.94
N HIS A 36 -12.96 1.40 -7.70
CA HIS A 36 -13.96 1.80 -6.71
C HIS A 36 -13.53 3.08 -5.98
N THR A 37 -14.16 4.21 -6.30
CA THR A 37 -13.76 5.54 -5.80
C THR A 37 -14.20 5.84 -4.38
N VAL A 38 -15.10 5.03 -3.80
CA VAL A 38 -15.55 5.19 -2.42
C VAL A 38 -14.57 4.49 -1.49
N ASP A 39 -14.18 5.17 -0.41
CA ASP A 39 -13.27 4.63 0.61
C ASP A 39 -14.03 4.28 1.88
N ASP A 40 -14.79 3.21 1.81
CA ASP A 40 -15.38 2.56 2.96
C ASP A 40 -15.20 1.04 2.86
N ASP A 41 -15.60 0.33 3.90
CA ASP A 41 -15.50 -1.12 3.97
C ASP A 41 -16.89 -1.77 3.73
N ARG A 42 -17.88 -0.99 3.25
CA ARG A 42 -19.20 -1.51 2.91
C ARG A 42 -19.07 -2.34 1.63
N ASP A 43 -19.70 -3.50 1.64
CA ASP A 43 -19.69 -4.45 0.52
C ASP A 43 -18.28 -4.91 0.10
N CYS A 44 -17.26 -4.72 0.95
CA CYS A 44 -15.93 -5.28 0.71
C CYS A 44 -16.02 -6.80 0.86
N THR A 45 -15.80 -7.53 -0.23
CA THR A 45 -15.91 -8.99 -0.25
C THR A 45 -14.60 -9.68 0.09
N GLU A 46 -13.47 -9.05 -0.25
CA GLU A 46 -12.13 -9.57 0.01
C GLU A 46 -11.19 -8.40 0.29
N ASP A 47 -10.27 -8.57 1.24
CA ASP A 47 -9.17 -7.65 1.47
C ASP A 47 -7.83 -8.39 1.64
N TYR A 48 -6.73 -7.68 1.39
CA TYR A 48 -5.41 -8.25 1.51
C TYR A 48 -4.37 -7.17 1.82
N ASP A 49 -3.72 -7.32 2.97
CA ASP A 49 -2.62 -6.47 3.40
C ASP A 49 -1.30 -6.93 2.77
N THR A 50 -0.57 -5.96 2.21
CA THR A 50 0.73 -6.21 1.60
C THR A 50 1.56 -4.94 1.56
N ASN A 51 2.74 -5.01 0.92
CA ASN A 51 3.67 -3.90 0.88
C ASN A 51 4.15 -3.62 -0.55
N ILE A 52 4.36 -2.34 -0.83
CA ILE A 52 4.94 -1.83 -2.08
C ILE A 52 6.17 -0.97 -1.78
N MET A 53 6.88 -0.61 -2.85
CA MET A 53 8.03 0.26 -2.81
C MET A 53 7.64 1.68 -3.22
N GLY A 54 8.47 2.64 -2.80
CA GLY A 54 8.33 4.02 -3.19
C GLY A 54 9.20 4.92 -2.34
N ARG A 55 8.88 6.21 -2.38
CA ARG A 55 9.61 7.23 -1.61
C ARG A 55 8.66 8.25 -1.00
N PHE A 56 9.10 8.86 0.08
CA PHE A 56 8.40 9.96 0.74
C PHE A 56 9.21 11.25 0.62
N ILE A 57 8.50 12.37 0.57
CA ILE A 57 9.07 13.71 0.68
C ILE A 57 8.38 14.39 1.85
N CYS A 58 9.16 14.90 2.81
CA CYS A 58 8.61 15.72 3.88
C CYS A 58 8.19 17.08 3.31
N ARG A 59 6.92 17.45 3.49
CA ARG A 59 6.37 18.72 2.99
C ARG A 59 6.37 19.84 4.03
N ASN A 60 6.88 19.56 5.24
CA ASN A 60 7.11 20.59 6.23
C ASN A 60 8.31 21.45 5.79
N ARG A 61 8.06 22.71 5.43
CA ARG A 61 9.08 23.65 4.94
C ARG A 61 10.16 23.97 5.98
N ALA A 62 9.87 23.80 7.27
CA ALA A 62 10.83 23.97 8.36
C ALA A 62 11.71 22.72 8.58
N CYS A 63 11.40 21.60 7.92
CA CYS A 63 12.14 20.36 8.06
C CYS A 63 13.24 20.27 7.00
N SER A 64 14.46 19.94 7.43
CA SER A 64 15.63 19.74 6.55
C SER A 64 15.68 18.34 5.91
N SER A 65 14.68 17.49 6.14
CA SER A 65 14.65 16.12 5.62
C SER A 65 14.55 16.11 4.10
N LYS A 66 15.47 15.41 3.43
CA LYS A 66 15.50 15.27 1.96
C LYS A 66 14.48 14.25 1.42
N GLY A 67 13.62 13.71 2.29
CA GLY A 67 12.79 12.56 1.99
C GLY A 67 13.52 11.23 2.20
N TRP A 68 12.80 10.12 2.12
CA TRP A 68 13.34 8.78 2.34
C TRP A 68 12.70 7.77 1.39
N GLY A 69 13.50 6.81 0.91
CA GLY A 69 12.96 5.63 0.24
C GLY A 69 12.33 4.69 1.27
N SER A 70 11.28 3.98 0.89
CA SER A 70 10.67 2.93 1.70
C SER A 70 10.40 1.72 0.83
N LYS A 71 11.00 0.59 1.19
CA LYS A 71 10.70 -0.71 0.58
C LYS A 71 9.47 -1.39 1.21
N LYS A 72 8.83 -0.73 2.18
CA LYS A 72 7.73 -1.29 2.97
C LYS A 72 6.67 -0.21 3.22
N ILE A 73 6.04 0.22 2.13
CA ILE A 73 4.83 1.04 2.18
C ILE A 73 3.65 0.09 2.28
N ALA A 74 2.96 0.09 3.41
CA ALA A 74 1.80 -0.75 3.62
C ALA A 74 0.68 -0.33 2.67
N ILE A 75 -0.03 -1.31 2.12
CA ILE A 75 -1.26 -1.13 1.38
C ILE A 75 -2.28 -2.21 1.78
N THR A 76 -3.56 -1.85 1.74
CA THR A 76 -4.68 -2.80 1.81
C THR A 76 -5.37 -2.79 0.47
N ILE A 77 -5.31 -3.90 -0.26
CA ILE A 77 -6.03 -4.09 -1.53
C ILE A 77 -7.41 -4.63 -1.18
N ARG A 78 -8.47 -4.11 -1.80
CA ARG A 78 -9.86 -4.49 -1.49
C ARG A 78 -10.65 -4.77 -2.76
N MET A 79 -11.44 -5.85 -2.75
CA MET A 79 -12.37 -6.22 -3.81
C MET A 79 -13.81 -5.95 -3.37
N TYR A 80 -14.64 -5.57 -4.35
CA TYR A 80 -16.07 -5.32 -4.20
C TYR A 80 -16.84 -6.01 -5.33
N PRO A 81 -18.16 -6.23 -5.15
CA PRO A 81 -19.02 -6.80 -6.19
C PRO A 81 -18.98 -6.04 -7.51
N GLY A 82 -19.16 -6.78 -8.61
CA GLY A 82 -19.18 -6.23 -9.97
C GLY A 82 -17.80 -5.86 -10.50
N GLU A 83 -16.78 -6.67 -10.18
CA GLU A 83 -15.39 -6.51 -10.68
C GLU A 83 -14.81 -5.13 -10.36
N LYS A 84 -14.97 -4.74 -9.10
CA LYS A 84 -14.48 -3.45 -8.60
C LYS A 84 -13.39 -3.67 -7.58
N TYR A 85 -12.39 -2.80 -7.58
CA TYR A 85 -11.35 -2.82 -6.57
C TYR A 85 -10.94 -1.41 -6.17
N ASN A 86 -10.34 -1.28 -4.99
CA ASN A 86 -9.50 -0.14 -4.67
C ASN A 86 -8.31 -0.58 -3.82
N ALA A 87 -7.43 0.36 -3.49
CA ALA A 87 -6.34 0.11 -2.57
C ALA A 87 -6.11 1.32 -1.66
N ARG A 88 -6.07 1.08 -0.35
CA ARG A 88 -5.58 2.07 0.62
C ARG A 88 -4.07 2.03 0.62
N VAL A 89 -3.44 3.18 0.43
CA VAL A 89 -1.98 3.33 0.53
C VAL A 89 -1.66 4.14 1.77
N TYR A 90 -1.04 3.51 2.76
CA TYR A 90 -0.75 4.14 4.04
C TYR A 90 0.42 5.11 3.95
N HIS A 91 0.31 6.20 4.69
CA HIS A 91 1.31 7.25 4.74
C HIS A 91 2.40 6.91 5.78
N GLN A 92 3.50 7.65 5.74
CA GLN A 92 4.55 7.55 6.74
C GLN A 92 4.90 8.94 7.28
N ARG A 93 5.29 8.99 8.55
CA ARG A 93 5.73 10.21 9.21
C ARG A 93 7.22 10.42 9.00
N CYS A 94 7.59 11.67 8.77
CA CYS A 94 8.99 12.07 8.72
C CYS A 94 9.64 11.81 10.08
N LYS A 95 10.75 11.09 10.11
CA LYS A 95 11.49 10.80 11.35
C LYS A 95 11.98 12.07 12.08
N ASP A 96 12.25 13.15 11.33
CA ASP A 96 12.89 14.35 11.87
C ASP A 96 11.88 15.34 12.48
N CYS A 97 10.64 15.39 11.94
CA CYS A 97 9.63 16.36 12.39
C CYS A 97 8.22 15.78 12.60
N ASN A 98 8.06 14.46 12.48
CA ASN A 98 6.82 13.72 12.63
C ASN A 98 5.67 14.12 11.67
N TRP A 99 5.98 14.93 10.65
CA TRP A 99 5.01 15.39 9.64
C TRP A 99 4.55 14.24 8.76
N LEU A 100 3.24 14.13 8.55
CA LEU A 100 2.65 13.08 7.74
C LEU A 100 2.96 13.29 6.27
N SER A 101 3.54 12.28 5.63
CA SER A 101 3.98 12.35 4.24
C SER A 101 3.27 11.28 3.42
N ARG A 102 2.68 11.71 2.30
CA ARG A 102 2.08 10.83 1.30
C ARG A 102 3.18 10.28 0.38
N PRO A 103 3.15 8.98 0.03
CA PRO A 103 4.20 8.40 -0.80
C PRO A 103 4.09 8.84 -2.26
N ILE A 104 5.24 8.85 -2.92
CA ILE A 104 5.38 8.80 -4.37
C ILE A 104 5.58 7.33 -4.71
N LEU A 105 4.63 6.79 -5.47
CA LEU A 105 4.56 5.38 -5.84
C LEU A 105 5.34 5.13 -7.13
N ASP A 106 5.90 3.94 -7.22
CA ASP A 106 6.51 3.40 -8.44
C ASP A 106 5.64 2.27 -9.03
N ALA A 107 6.16 1.58 -10.05
CA ALA A 107 5.46 0.48 -10.73
C ALA A 107 5.03 -0.66 -9.77
N SER A 108 5.69 -0.81 -8.62
CA SER A 108 5.36 -1.87 -7.66
C SER A 108 3.94 -1.74 -7.09
N TYR A 109 3.31 -0.56 -7.17
CA TYR A 109 1.89 -0.40 -6.86
C TYR A 109 1.03 -1.23 -7.83
N ALA A 110 1.17 -0.99 -9.14
CA ALA A 110 0.33 -1.62 -10.14
C ALA A 110 0.57 -3.13 -10.18
N ASP A 111 1.83 -3.57 -10.13
CA ASP A 111 2.22 -4.98 -10.11
C ASP A 111 1.58 -5.72 -8.93
N ARG A 112 1.65 -5.13 -7.73
CA ARG A 112 1.14 -5.77 -6.51
C ARG A 112 -0.37 -5.86 -6.50
N VAL A 113 -1.06 -4.80 -6.93
CA VAL A 113 -2.52 -4.76 -7.02
C VAL A 113 -3.02 -5.77 -8.06
N ALA A 114 -2.44 -5.74 -9.26
CA ALA A 114 -2.80 -6.68 -10.33
C ALA A 114 -2.54 -8.14 -9.91
N TYR A 115 -1.37 -8.42 -9.32
CA TYR A 115 -1.04 -9.75 -8.81
C TYR A 115 -2.11 -10.30 -7.85
N ARG A 116 -2.63 -9.43 -6.98
CA ARG A 116 -3.62 -9.86 -6.00
C ARG A 116 -4.99 -10.10 -6.58
N ILE A 117 -5.43 -9.23 -7.49
CA ILE A 117 -6.67 -9.43 -8.24
C ILE A 117 -6.61 -10.72 -9.05
N LYS A 118 -5.52 -10.97 -9.79
CA LYS A 118 -5.30 -12.23 -10.54
C LYS A 118 -5.44 -13.46 -9.65
N LYS A 119 -4.84 -13.44 -8.46
CA LYS A 119 -4.93 -14.54 -7.48
C LYS A 119 -6.34 -14.76 -6.94
N TRP A 120 -7.09 -13.69 -6.65
CA TRP A 120 -8.51 -13.81 -6.28
C TRP A 120 -9.37 -14.37 -7.41
N GLN A 121 -8.99 -14.14 -8.66
CA GLN A 121 -9.63 -14.74 -9.85
C GLN A 121 -9.13 -16.15 -10.18
N GLY A 122 -8.37 -16.80 -9.29
CA GLY A 122 -7.90 -18.17 -9.47
C GLY A 122 -6.73 -18.35 -10.45
N ILE A 123 -6.13 -17.26 -10.92
CA ILE A 123 -4.99 -17.32 -11.85
C ILE A 123 -3.75 -17.79 -11.10
N GLN A 124 -3.08 -18.78 -11.69
CA GLN A 124 -1.83 -19.31 -11.17
C GLN A 124 -0.70 -18.30 -11.38
N MET A 125 -0.39 -17.55 -10.33
CA MET A 125 0.80 -16.68 -10.31
C MET A 125 1.94 -17.36 -9.56
N GLU A 126 3.15 -17.22 -10.10
CA GLU A 126 4.38 -17.53 -9.38
C GLU A 126 4.47 -16.72 -8.09
N THR A 127 5.13 -17.27 -7.07
CA THR A 127 5.40 -16.50 -5.86
C THR A 127 6.52 -15.52 -6.18
N PRO A 128 6.31 -14.19 -6.04
CA PRO A 128 7.35 -13.24 -6.37
C PRO A 128 8.54 -13.48 -5.45
N TYR A 129 9.72 -13.68 -6.05
CA TYR A 129 10.95 -13.79 -5.29
C TYR A 129 11.32 -12.42 -4.74
N PHE A 130 11.30 -12.27 -3.41
CA PHE A 130 11.76 -11.05 -2.75
C PHE A 130 13.25 -11.18 -2.44
N SER A 131 14.12 -10.92 -3.42
CA SER A 131 15.54 -10.70 -3.13
C SER A 131 15.73 -9.29 -2.61
N GLY A 132 16.13 -9.19 -1.35
CA GLY A 132 16.60 -7.94 -0.80
C GLY A 132 16.77 -8.05 0.69
N GLU A 133 18.01 -8.01 1.14
CA GLU A 133 18.29 -7.68 2.53
C GLU A 133 17.59 -6.35 2.86
N SER A 134 16.71 -6.37 3.86
CA SER A 134 16.13 -5.14 4.38
C SER A 134 17.27 -4.29 4.92
N LYS A 135 17.45 -3.06 4.40
CA LYS A 135 18.50 -2.13 4.86
C LYS A 135 18.19 -1.50 6.24
N GLY A 136 17.49 -2.23 7.10
CA GLY A 136 17.06 -1.79 8.42
C GLY A 136 15.62 -2.17 8.75
N PRO A 137 15.24 -2.11 10.03
CA PRO A 137 13.88 -2.37 10.45
C PRO A 137 12.95 -1.29 9.91
N HIS A 138 11.83 -1.71 9.34
CA HIS A 138 10.71 -0.81 9.09
C HIS A 138 10.29 -0.15 10.41
N ASN A 139 10.37 1.18 10.49
CA ASN A 139 10.00 1.91 11.68
C ASN A 139 8.46 1.94 11.83
N ARG A 140 7.94 1.04 12.66
CA ARG A 140 6.51 0.84 12.91
C ARG A 140 5.85 2.10 13.48
N ASP A 141 6.58 2.83 14.33
CA ASP A 141 6.05 4.03 14.99
C ASP A 141 5.78 5.16 14.00
N LEU A 142 6.50 5.19 12.87
CA LEU A 142 6.32 6.18 11.82
C LEU A 142 5.39 5.71 10.70
N CYS A 143 4.97 4.44 10.69
CA CYS A 143 4.13 3.87 9.65
C CYS A 143 2.66 3.91 10.03
N GLU A 144 1.84 4.60 9.23
CA GLU A 144 0.40 4.61 9.48
C GLU A 144 -0.23 3.24 9.27
N GLY A 145 0.30 2.41 8.37
CA GLY A 145 -0.17 1.03 8.21
C GLY A 145 0.01 0.21 9.50
N CYS A 146 1.18 0.30 10.14
CA CYS A 146 1.40 -0.37 11.44
C CYS A 146 0.45 0.15 12.52
N ARG A 147 0.23 1.47 12.58
CA ARG A 147 -0.67 2.10 13.57
C ARG A 147 -2.12 1.67 13.40
N HIS A 148 -2.53 1.28 12.19
CA HIS A 148 -3.88 0.80 11.89
C HIS A 148 -3.94 -0.73 11.79
N GLY A 149 -2.85 -1.46 12.11
CA GLY A 149 -2.83 -2.93 12.07
C GLY A 149 -2.63 -3.55 10.69
N HIS A 150 -2.48 -2.75 9.63
CA HIS A 150 -2.45 -3.18 8.22
C HIS A 150 -1.05 -3.35 7.62
N CYS A 151 -0.03 -3.39 8.47
CA CYS A 151 1.33 -3.64 8.02
C CYS A 151 1.82 -4.93 8.66
N GLU A 152 1.47 -6.05 8.02
CA GLU A 152 1.98 -7.34 8.43
C GLU A 152 3.50 -7.37 8.28
N MET A 153 4.17 -7.71 9.38
CA MET A 153 5.53 -8.17 9.34
C MET A 153 5.47 -9.60 8.80
N ARG A 154 5.51 -9.77 7.48
CA ARG A 154 6.19 -10.94 6.95
C ARG A 154 7.65 -10.77 7.31
N ASP A 155 7.98 -11.14 8.56
CA ASP A 155 9.32 -11.61 8.88
C ASP A 155 9.66 -12.63 7.80
N MET A 156 10.82 -12.45 7.18
CA MET A 156 11.41 -13.38 6.23
C MET A 156 11.90 -14.62 6.98
N ALA A 157 11.04 -15.22 7.81
CA ALA A 157 11.30 -16.36 8.67
C ALA A 157 10.15 -17.40 8.63
N TRP A 158 9.32 -17.40 7.58
CA TRP A 158 8.29 -18.43 7.36
C TRP A 158 8.82 -19.66 6.60
N PHE A 159 10.07 -20.05 6.86
CA PHE A 159 10.63 -21.35 6.49
C PHE A 159 11.42 -21.94 7.66
N SER A 160 10.73 -22.25 8.76
CA SER A 160 11.13 -23.33 9.66
C SER A 160 9.95 -23.84 10.45
N ARG A 161 9.14 -24.68 9.78
CA ARG A 161 8.50 -25.90 10.29
C ARG A 161 7.15 -26.12 9.58
N MET A 162 7.20 -26.95 8.56
CA MET A 162 6.45 -28.20 8.57
C MET A 162 7.17 -29.17 7.64
N ARG A 163 8.01 -30.00 8.27
CA ARG A 163 8.42 -31.29 7.71
C ARG A 163 7.22 -32.22 7.87
N ILE A 164 6.88 -32.87 6.74
CA ILE A 164 6.14 -34.13 6.59
C ILE A 164 4.68 -34.08 7.05
#